data_AF-A0AAU6AC27-F1
#
_entry.id   AF-A0AAU6AC27-F1
#
_cell.length_a   1.000
_cell.length_b   1.000
_cell.length_c   1.000
_cell.angle_alpha   90.00
_cell.angle_beta   90.00
_cell.angle_gamma   90.00
#
_symmetry.space_group_name_H-M   'P 1'
#
loop_
_entity.id
_entity.type
_entity.pdbx_description
1 polymer ?
#
loop_
_entity_poly.entity_id
_entity_poly.type
_entity_poly.pdbx_seq_one_letter_code
_entity_poly.pdbx_strand_id
1 'polypeptide(L)'
;MATAYSGTNKVILSGWGQNGSTTTDHMGRIAFIDANDPSNFKYRWVLPVIPLNGGTDYRALKSHMGGMVWYQDKLIVTSWEANADHNVMYIFDMNRILQATVNSSAVGKVSGGWSADGYQYVMPAIGSYGLAGGACSATNDNSLPRFGSISLDRSSVPECGRSPNGRRTARGTGREPPMRFRNGYCSPCRCP
;
A
#
# COMPACT_ATOMS: atom_id res chain seq x y z
N MET A 1 -4.66 7.70 4.22
CA MET A 1 -5.93 6.99 4.55
C MET A 1 -6.44 6.31 3.28
N ALA A 2 -6.98 5.10 3.37
CA ALA A 2 -7.67 4.39 2.29
C ALA A 2 -8.99 3.82 2.83
N THR A 3 -10.04 3.78 2.00
CA THR A 3 -11.34 3.20 2.37
C THR A 3 -11.70 2.12 1.36
N ALA A 4 -12.17 0.97 1.85
CA ALA A 4 -12.60 -0.12 0.97
C ALA A 4 -13.69 -0.99 1.61
N TYR A 5 -14.20 -1.89 0.78
CA TYR A 5 -15.11 -2.95 1.16
C TYR A 5 -14.38 -4.29 1.03
N SER A 6 -14.42 -5.12 2.07
CA SER A 6 -13.95 -6.51 2.04
C SER A 6 -15.16 -7.43 2.08
N GLY A 7 -15.65 -7.83 0.91
CA GLY A 7 -16.98 -8.41 0.78
C GLY A 7 -18.06 -7.41 1.23
N THR A 8 -18.89 -7.80 2.20
CA THR A 8 -19.91 -6.92 2.80
C THR A 8 -19.35 -6.00 3.90
N ASN A 9 -18.10 -6.21 4.33
CA ASN A 9 -17.53 -5.47 5.45
C ASN A 9 -16.97 -4.11 5.01
N LYS A 10 -17.26 -3.06 5.79
CA LYS A 10 -16.66 -1.73 5.63
C LYS A 10 -15.37 -1.66 6.43
N VAL A 11 -14.26 -1.40 5.73
CA VAL A 11 -12.94 -1.27 6.37
C VAL A 11 -12.33 0.08 6.01
N ILE A 12 -11.85 0.77 7.03
CA ILE A 12 -11.06 2.00 6.88
C ILE A 12 -9.61 1.68 7.27
N LEU A 13 -8.68 2.09 6.43
CA LEU A 13 -7.25 1.98 6.67
C LEU A 13 -6.66 3.36 6.91
N SER A 14 -6.03 3.55 8.08
CA SER A 14 -5.29 4.77 8.39
C SER A 14 -3.84 4.43 8.64
N GLY A 15 -2.95 5.07 7.89
CA GLY A 15 -1.52 4.84 7.94
C GLY A 15 -0.83 6.05 8.55
N TRP A 16 0.17 5.80 9.38
CA TRP A 16 0.98 6.84 10.00
C TRP A 16 2.43 6.36 10.12
N GLY A 17 3.37 7.27 9.95
CA GLY A 17 4.78 7.04 10.27
C GLY A 17 5.19 7.87 11.47
N GLN A 18 5.92 7.25 12.40
CA GLN A 18 6.53 8.00 13.50
C GLN A 18 7.79 8.72 13.00
N ASN A 19 7.97 9.97 13.41
CA ASN A 19 9.25 10.69 13.34
C ASN A 19 10.00 10.46 14.67
N GLY A 20 11.28 10.15 14.64
CA GLY A 20 12.09 9.64 15.76
C GLY A 20 13.52 9.28 15.33
N SER A 21 14.52 9.59 16.14
CA SER A 21 15.93 9.41 15.71
C SER A 21 16.41 7.94 15.67
N THR A 22 15.59 6.99 16.10
CA THR A 22 15.93 5.57 16.23
C THR A 22 15.11 4.71 15.29
N THR A 23 15.59 3.50 14.99
CA THR A 23 14.89 2.58 14.08
C THR A 23 13.57 2.04 14.64
N THR A 24 13.42 2.06 15.96
CA THR A 24 12.19 1.72 16.70
C THR A 24 11.20 2.89 16.73
N ASP A 25 11.69 4.14 16.74
CA ASP A 25 10.84 5.33 16.69
C ASP A 25 10.57 5.85 15.25
N HIS A 26 11.04 5.14 14.22
CA HIS A 26 10.82 5.43 12.79
C HIS A 26 10.13 4.25 12.10
N MET A 27 8.86 4.02 12.42
CA MET A 27 8.09 2.93 11.83
C MET A 27 6.74 3.41 11.30
N GLY A 28 6.41 2.95 10.09
CA GLY A 28 5.06 3.02 9.56
C GLY A 28 4.17 2.00 10.26
N ARG A 29 2.92 2.37 10.55
CA ARG A 29 1.88 1.47 11.07
C ARG A 29 0.55 1.76 10.39
N ILE A 30 -0.27 0.71 10.22
CA ILE A 30 -1.59 0.81 9.60
C ILE A 30 -2.63 0.35 10.61
N ALA A 31 -3.57 1.24 10.94
CA ALA A 31 -4.79 0.86 11.64
C ALA A 31 -5.75 0.26 10.63
N PHE A 32 -6.16 -0.98 10.89
CA PHE A 32 -7.28 -1.64 10.24
C PHE A 32 -8.50 -1.43 11.11
N ILE A 33 -9.44 -0.62 10.63
CA ILE A 33 -10.62 -0.20 11.38
C ILE A 33 -11.84 -0.90 10.79
N ASP A 34 -12.51 -1.69 11.62
CA ASP A 34 -13.84 -2.21 11.33
C ASP A 34 -14.85 -1.06 11.45
N ALA A 35 -15.43 -0.69 10.31
CA ALA A 35 -16.36 0.41 10.16
C ALA A 35 -17.78 -0.08 9.83
N ASN A 36 -18.10 -1.34 10.16
CA ASN A 36 -19.44 -1.89 9.97
C ASN A 36 -20.48 -1.23 10.89
N ASP A 37 -20.08 -0.85 12.11
CA ASP A 37 -20.89 -0.09 13.06
C ASP A 37 -20.26 1.30 13.28
N PRO A 38 -20.83 2.36 12.68
CA PRO A 38 -20.32 3.72 12.84
C PRO A 38 -20.38 4.26 14.28
N SER A 39 -21.12 3.61 15.18
CA SER A 39 -21.20 3.98 16.59
C SER A 39 -20.16 3.26 17.47
N ASN A 40 -19.46 2.26 16.93
CA ASN A 40 -18.54 1.41 17.69
C ASN A 40 -17.38 0.90 16.82
N PHE A 41 -16.47 1.81 16.45
CA PHE A 41 -15.27 1.45 15.69
C PHE A 41 -14.34 0.56 16.53
N LYS A 42 -13.95 -0.58 15.94
CA LYS A 42 -12.88 -1.44 16.47
C LYS A 42 -11.69 -1.36 15.55
N TYR A 43 -10.47 -1.41 16.10
CA TYR A 43 -9.28 -1.39 15.28
C TYR A 43 -8.20 -2.35 15.75
N ARG A 44 -7.32 -2.70 14.82
CA ARG A 44 -6.08 -3.44 15.08
C ARG A 44 -4.95 -2.76 14.34
N TRP A 45 -3.80 -2.63 14.99
CA TRP A 45 -2.59 -2.19 14.34
C TRP A 45 -1.93 -3.35 13.59
N VAL A 46 -1.51 -3.06 12.37
CA VAL A 46 -0.72 -3.96 11.54
C VAL A 46 0.56 -3.24 11.14
N LEU A 47 1.69 -3.92 11.34
CA LEU A 47 3.02 -3.39 11.03
C LEU A 47 3.40 -3.76 9.57
N PRO A 48 3.47 -2.80 8.63
CA PRO A 48 4.05 -3.05 7.31
C PRO A 48 5.53 -3.39 7.44
N VAL A 49 5.96 -4.49 6.81
CA VAL A 49 7.35 -4.97 6.87
C VAL A 49 7.93 -5.25 5.49
N ILE A 50 9.24 -5.11 5.36
CA ILE A 50 10.02 -5.42 4.16
C ILE A 50 10.71 -6.76 4.38
N PRO A 51 10.38 -7.80 3.59
CA PRO A 51 11.10 -9.07 3.63
C PRO A 51 12.59 -8.88 3.34
N LEU A 52 13.43 -9.55 4.10
CA LEU A 52 14.88 -9.62 3.92
C LEU A 52 15.28 -11.05 3.60
N ASN A 53 16.44 -11.24 2.98
CA ASN A 53 17.05 -12.56 2.77
C ASN A 53 16.07 -13.59 2.15
N GLY A 54 15.35 -13.20 1.09
CA GLY A 54 14.36 -14.07 0.45
C GLY A 54 13.11 -14.39 1.28
N GLY A 55 12.85 -13.64 2.36
CA GLY A 55 11.72 -13.85 3.26
C GLY A 55 12.04 -14.66 4.52
N THR A 56 13.33 -14.95 4.77
CA THR A 56 13.80 -15.61 6.00
C THR A 56 13.97 -14.64 7.17
N ASP A 57 13.88 -13.34 6.91
CA ASP A 57 13.78 -12.30 7.91
C ASP A 57 12.91 -11.13 7.39
N TYR A 58 12.61 -10.14 8.22
CA TYR A 58 11.99 -8.89 7.80
C TYR A 58 12.38 -7.73 8.70
N ARG A 59 12.34 -6.51 8.14
CA ARG A 59 12.47 -5.26 8.89
C ARG A 59 11.19 -4.45 8.81
N ALA A 60 10.95 -3.56 9.78
CA ALA A 60 9.87 -2.59 9.68
C ALA A 60 10.03 -1.71 8.44
N LEU A 61 8.90 -1.32 7.85
CA LEU A 61 8.88 -0.22 6.89
C LEU A 61 9.20 1.08 7.65
N LYS A 62 10.46 1.53 7.54
CA LYS A 62 10.91 2.84 8.00
C LYS A 62 10.48 3.87 6.97
N SER A 63 9.33 4.50 7.19
CA SER A 63 8.90 5.58 6.33
C SER A 63 7.77 6.39 6.90
N HIS A 64 7.84 7.68 6.60
CA HIS A 64 6.66 8.48 6.42
C HIS A 64 5.78 7.89 5.30
N MET A 65 4.59 7.42 5.68
CA MET A 65 3.58 6.92 4.75
C MET A 65 2.85 8.10 4.14
N GLY A 66 2.93 8.26 2.83
CA GLY A 66 2.35 9.40 2.13
C GLY A 66 0.87 9.29 1.86
N GLY A 67 0.56 8.39 0.95
CA GLY A 67 -0.79 8.01 0.60
C GLY A 67 -0.92 6.49 0.57
N MET A 68 -2.16 6.03 0.59
CA MET A 68 -2.47 4.63 0.40
C MET A 68 -3.70 4.51 -0.49
N VAL A 69 -3.69 3.55 -1.41
CA VAL A 69 -4.85 3.16 -2.19
C VAL A 69 -5.04 1.66 -2.12
N TRP A 70 -6.29 1.25 -1.98
CA TRP A 70 -6.66 -0.16 -2.06
C TRP A 70 -7.26 -0.42 -3.44
N TYR A 71 -6.65 -1.35 -4.17
CA TYR A 71 -7.13 -1.87 -5.45
C TYR A 71 -7.20 -3.40 -5.44
N GLN A 72 -8.39 -3.97 -5.64
CA GLN A 72 -8.65 -5.42 -5.55
C GLN A 72 -8.18 -6.02 -4.23
N ASP A 73 -7.16 -6.88 -4.24
CA ASP A 73 -6.56 -7.52 -3.07
C ASP A 73 -5.22 -6.86 -2.68
N LYS A 74 -4.92 -5.69 -3.23
CA LYS A 74 -3.66 -4.98 -3.02
C LYS A 74 -3.86 -3.67 -2.28
N LEU A 75 -2.99 -3.43 -1.30
CA LEU A 75 -2.79 -2.12 -0.70
C LEU A 75 -1.49 -1.54 -1.23
N ILE A 76 -1.58 -0.39 -1.89
CA ILE A 76 -0.44 0.32 -2.48
C ILE A 76 -0.17 1.53 -1.59
N VAL A 77 1.04 1.64 -1.10
CA VAL A 77 1.46 2.67 -0.13
C VAL A 77 2.62 3.45 -0.73
N THR A 78 2.52 4.77 -0.75
CA THR A 78 3.68 5.61 -1.05
C THR A 78 4.47 5.88 0.22
N SER A 79 5.78 5.94 0.08
CA SER A 79 6.75 6.13 1.14
C SER A 79 7.89 7.01 0.63
N TRP A 80 8.58 7.76 1.47
CA TRP A 80 9.63 8.65 0.97
C TRP A 80 10.85 8.80 1.88
N GLU A 81 11.08 7.88 2.81
CA GLU A 81 12.37 7.87 3.50
C GLU A 81 13.49 7.35 2.59
N ALA A 82 14.64 8.03 2.67
CA ALA A 82 15.88 7.60 2.06
C ALA A 82 16.38 6.34 2.79
N ASN A 83 15.84 5.18 2.40
CA ASN A 83 16.47 3.89 2.71
C ASN A 83 17.40 3.49 1.55
N ALA A 84 18.32 2.56 1.81
CA ALA A 84 19.29 2.10 0.82
C ALA A 84 18.66 1.58 -0.48
N ASP A 85 17.39 1.18 -0.43
CA ASP A 85 16.67 0.60 -1.55
C ASP A 85 15.98 1.66 -2.42
N HIS A 86 16.01 2.95 -2.01
CA HIS A 86 15.40 4.10 -2.71
C HIS A 86 13.95 3.87 -3.17
N ASN A 87 13.23 3.00 -2.46
CA ASN A 87 11.86 2.63 -2.78
C ASN A 87 10.91 3.73 -2.33
N VAL A 88 10.04 4.13 -3.25
CA VAL A 88 9.04 5.19 -3.04
C VAL A 88 7.61 4.67 -2.98
N MET A 89 7.42 3.40 -3.32
CA MET A 89 6.12 2.75 -3.29
C MET A 89 6.26 1.29 -2.94
N TYR A 90 5.36 0.80 -2.09
CA TYR A 90 5.27 -0.59 -1.66
C TYR A 90 3.89 -1.15 -1.93
N ILE A 91 3.85 -2.41 -2.34
CA ILE A 91 2.63 -3.17 -2.57
C ILE A 91 2.52 -4.23 -1.48
N PHE A 92 1.36 -4.28 -0.83
CA PHE A 92 1.01 -5.29 0.14
C PHE A 92 -0.20 -6.09 -0.34
N ASP A 93 -0.25 -7.36 0.00
CA ASP A 93 -1.40 -8.23 -0.29
C ASP A 93 -2.34 -8.28 0.92
N MET A 94 -3.59 -7.87 0.74
CA MET A 94 -4.63 -7.84 1.77
C MET A 94 -4.95 -9.22 2.34
N ASN A 95 -4.65 -10.29 1.61
CA ASN A 95 -4.79 -11.67 2.07
C ASN A 95 -3.56 -12.20 2.81
N ARG A 96 -2.49 -11.39 2.92
CA ARG A 96 -1.22 -11.77 3.55
C ARG A 96 -0.92 -10.92 4.78
N ILE A 97 -1.75 -11.07 5.80
CA ILE A 97 -1.52 -10.54 7.14
C ILE A 97 -1.08 -11.70 8.02
N LEU A 98 0.13 -11.61 8.59
CA LEU A 98 0.74 -12.67 9.39
C LEU A 98 0.73 -12.27 10.86
N GLN A 99 0.64 -13.26 11.75
CA GLN A 99 0.68 -13.04 13.18
C GLN A 99 2.11 -13.23 13.71
N ALA A 100 2.59 -12.27 14.51
CA ALA A 100 3.83 -12.42 15.26
C ALA A 100 3.65 -13.49 16.35
N THR A 101 4.68 -14.30 16.58
CA THR A 101 4.62 -15.42 17.52
C THR A 101 5.35 -15.14 18.83
N VAL A 102 6.20 -14.12 18.84
CA VAL A 102 6.98 -13.69 20.01
C VAL A 102 6.67 -12.23 20.29
N ASN A 103 6.29 -11.93 21.54
CA ASN A 103 6.13 -10.56 22.00
C ASN A 103 7.48 -10.02 22.50
N SER A 104 8.10 -9.17 21.72
CA SER A 104 9.40 -8.53 21.99
C SER A 104 9.45 -7.16 21.31
N SER A 105 10.38 -6.30 21.72
CA SER A 105 10.67 -5.02 21.08
C SER A 105 11.48 -5.14 19.77
N ALA A 106 11.91 -6.36 19.43
CA ALA A 106 12.57 -6.62 18.15
C ALA A 106 11.55 -6.67 17.00
N VAL A 107 12.00 -6.34 15.79
CA VAL A 107 11.26 -6.61 14.54
C VAL A 107 12.04 -7.62 13.73
N GLY A 108 11.37 -8.67 13.27
CA GLY A 108 11.96 -9.71 12.43
C GLY A 108 12.08 -11.04 13.14
N LYS A 109 13.00 -11.86 12.65
CA LYS A 109 13.31 -13.18 13.18
C LYS A 109 14.02 -13.05 14.52
N VAL A 110 13.51 -13.79 15.51
CA VAL A 110 14.11 -13.87 16.85
C VAL A 110 14.19 -15.32 17.29
N SER A 111 14.91 -15.58 18.39
CA SER A 111 14.88 -16.90 19.03
C SER A 111 13.42 -17.29 19.34
N GLY A 112 13.02 -18.50 18.92
CA GLY A 112 11.67 -19.02 19.16
C GLY A 112 10.58 -18.54 18.20
N GLY A 113 10.86 -17.64 17.25
CA GLY A 113 9.80 -17.22 16.32
C GLY A 113 10.03 -15.92 15.56
N TRP A 114 9.00 -15.09 15.55
CA TRP A 114 8.90 -13.85 14.78
C TRP A 114 8.30 -12.77 15.66
N SER A 115 8.96 -11.62 15.71
CA SER A 115 8.56 -10.47 16.53
C SER A 115 8.23 -9.27 15.66
N ALA A 116 7.36 -8.41 16.18
CA ALA A 116 6.89 -7.22 15.48
C ALA A 116 6.77 -6.04 16.43
N ASP A 117 7.79 -5.82 17.28
CA ASP A 117 7.84 -4.69 18.23
C ASP A 117 6.53 -4.50 19.03
N GLY A 118 6.09 -5.55 19.70
CA GLY A 118 4.83 -5.56 20.47
C GLY A 118 3.53 -5.56 19.64
N TYR A 119 3.60 -5.34 18.32
CA TYR A 119 2.44 -5.52 17.44
C TYR A 119 2.11 -7.00 17.26
N GLN A 120 0.82 -7.32 17.15
CA GLN A 120 0.37 -8.70 16.95
C GLN A 120 0.44 -9.15 15.49
N TYR A 121 0.37 -8.22 14.53
CA TYR A 121 0.28 -8.54 13.11
C TYR A 121 1.28 -7.76 12.28
N VAL A 122 1.82 -8.43 11.26
CA VAL A 122 2.67 -7.85 10.22
C VAL A 122 2.05 -8.04 8.85
N MET A 123 2.36 -7.13 7.94
CA MET A 123 1.97 -7.21 6.52
C MET A 123 3.23 -7.11 5.66
N PRO A 124 3.72 -8.22 5.10
CA PRO A 124 4.92 -8.20 4.27
C PRO A 124 4.65 -7.57 2.90
N ALA A 125 5.54 -6.67 2.47
CA ALA A 125 5.53 -6.16 1.11
C ALA A 125 5.77 -7.31 0.11
N ILE A 126 4.97 -7.35 -0.95
CA ILE A 126 5.07 -8.30 -2.06
C ILE A 126 5.71 -7.69 -3.30
N GLY A 127 5.93 -6.38 -3.29
CA GLY A 127 6.60 -5.65 -4.35
C GLY A 127 6.93 -4.23 -3.91
N SER A 128 7.87 -3.60 -4.62
CA SER A 128 8.25 -2.21 -4.41
C SER A 128 8.68 -1.56 -5.71
N TYR A 129 8.61 -0.23 -5.76
CA TYR A 129 9.14 0.58 -6.85
C TYR A 129 10.06 1.64 -6.29
N GLY A 130 11.27 1.71 -6.86
CA GLY A 130 12.22 2.79 -6.62
C GLY A 130 12.26 3.79 -7.76
N LEU A 131 12.84 4.96 -7.48
CA LEU A 131 13.12 5.96 -8.51
C LEU A 131 14.44 5.63 -9.21
N ALA A 132 14.41 5.61 -10.53
CA ALA A 132 15.64 5.60 -11.33
C ALA A 132 16.41 6.90 -11.05
N GLY A 133 17.68 6.78 -10.65
CA GLY A 133 18.53 7.92 -10.28
C GLY A 133 18.73 8.13 -8.78
N GLY A 134 18.12 7.32 -7.92
CA GLY A 134 18.41 7.29 -6.47
C GLY A 134 17.30 7.85 -5.58
N ALA A 135 17.66 8.34 -4.39
CA ALA A 135 16.71 8.85 -3.42
C ALA A 135 16.04 10.15 -3.89
N CYS A 136 14.77 10.32 -3.54
CA CYS A 136 14.08 11.60 -3.69
C CYS A 136 14.73 12.70 -2.84
N SER A 137 14.79 13.92 -3.36
CA SER A 137 15.38 15.07 -2.67
C SER A 137 14.52 16.31 -2.87
N ALA A 138 14.43 17.14 -1.83
CA ALA A 138 13.73 18.43 -1.86
C ALA A 138 14.73 19.60 -1.91
N THR A 139 16.00 19.35 -2.23
CA THR A 139 17.06 20.37 -2.21
C THR A 139 16.93 21.37 -3.36
N ASN A 140 16.40 20.96 -4.51
CA ASN A 140 16.11 21.83 -5.66
C ASN A 140 15.07 21.21 -6.60
N ASP A 141 14.54 21.99 -7.54
CA ASP A 141 13.48 21.59 -8.47
C ASP A 141 13.91 20.54 -9.51
N ASN A 142 15.22 20.32 -9.67
CA ASN A 142 15.78 19.29 -10.57
C ASN A 142 15.97 17.94 -9.86
N SER A 143 15.66 17.88 -8.57
CA SER A 143 15.80 16.67 -7.76
C SER A 143 14.65 15.68 -8.01
N LEU A 144 14.90 14.41 -7.69
CA LEU A 144 13.89 13.37 -7.76
C LEU A 144 12.71 13.66 -6.81
N PRO A 145 11.44 13.63 -7.29
CA PRO A 145 10.30 14.09 -6.50
C PRO A 145 9.94 13.12 -5.36
N ARG A 146 9.38 13.66 -4.28
CA ARG A 146 8.78 12.90 -3.17
C ARG A 146 7.31 12.59 -3.48
N PHE A 147 6.90 11.33 -3.39
CA PHE A 147 5.50 10.94 -3.60
C PHE A 147 4.65 11.16 -2.34
N GLY A 148 4.14 12.40 -2.22
CA GLY A 148 3.32 12.86 -1.11
C GLY A 148 1.99 12.13 -0.96
N SER A 149 1.37 11.73 -2.08
CA SER A 149 0.04 11.12 -2.09
C SER A 149 -0.15 10.22 -3.31
N ILE A 150 -1.14 9.34 -3.23
CA ILE A 150 -1.63 8.52 -4.33
C ILE A 150 -3.16 8.50 -4.26
N SER A 151 -3.81 8.55 -5.41
CA SER A 151 -5.26 8.43 -5.54
C SER A 151 -5.60 7.42 -6.63
N LEU A 152 -6.79 6.86 -6.57
CA LEU A 152 -7.28 5.87 -7.51
C LEU A 152 -8.63 6.34 -8.04
N ASP A 153 -8.71 6.58 -9.34
CA ASP A 153 -9.97 6.81 -10.02
C ASP A 153 -10.61 5.46 -10.37
N ARG A 154 -11.84 5.26 -9.90
CA ARG A 154 -12.65 4.06 -10.16
C ARG A 154 -13.76 4.31 -11.20
N SER A 155 -13.78 5.51 -11.81
CA SER A 155 -14.79 5.89 -12.79
C SER A 155 -14.60 5.20 -14.15
N SER A 156 -13.41 4.69 -14.45
CA SER A 156 -13.11 3.96 -15.69
C SER A 156 -13.43 2.47 -15.57
N VAL A 157 -14.57 2.07 -16.13
CA VAL A 157 -14.91 0.70 -16.54
C VAL A 157 -13.79 0.18 -17.48
N PRO A 158 -13.39 -1.10 -17.37
CA PRO A 158 -14.33 -2.15 -17.70
C PRO A 158 -14.56 -3.08 -16.52
N GLU A 159 -15.73 -2.99 -15.93
CA GLU A 159 -16.52 -4.19 -15.77
C GLU A 159 -16.96 -4.61 -17.18
N CYS A 160 -16.10 -5.29 -17.94
CA CYS A 160 -16.57 -6.06 -19.09
C CYS A 160 -17.30 -7.32 -18.57
N GLY A 161 -18.33 -7.09 -17.74
CA GLY A 161 -19.45 -7.97 -17.55
C GLY A 161 -20.42 -7.68 -18.70
N ARG A 162 -20.45 -8.57 -19.68
CA ARG A 162 -21.41 -8.56 -20.77
C ARG A 162 -22.83 -8.70 -20.19
N SER A 163 -23.60 -7.63 -20.17
CA SER A 163 -25.07 -7.75 -20.15
C SER A 163 -25.55 -8.03 -21.59
N PRO A 164 -26.45 -9.00 -21.84
CA PRO A 164 -26.79 -9.43 -23.21
C PRO A 164 -27.63 -8.44 -24.01
N ASN A 165 -28.19 -7.38 -23.41
CA ASN A 165 -29.16 -6.53 -24.09
C ASN A 165 -29.00 -5.05 -23.70
N GLY A 166 -28.56 -4.22 -24.65
CA GLY A 166 -28.57 -2.76 -24.50
C GLY A 166 -27.85 -2.05 -25.64
N ARG A 167 -28.61 -1.37 -26.50
CA ARG A 167 -28.18 -0.71 -27.75
C ARG A 167 -27.11 0.37 -27.54
N ARG A 168 -26.21 0.46 -28.51
CA ARG A 168 -25.17 1.50 -28.68
C ARG A 168 -25.78 2.87 -28.99
N THR A 169 -25.30 3.91 -28.32
CA THR A 169 -25.17 5.25 -28.90
C THR A 169 -23.83 5.84 -28.48
N ALA A 170 -22.87 5.83 -29.41
CA ALA A 170 -21.65 6.60 -29.28
C ALA A 170 -21.95 8.06 -29.62
N ARG A 171 -21.71 8.97 -28.68
CA ARG A 171 -21.52 10.40 -28.99
C ARG A 171 -20.22 10.82 -28.29
N GLY A 172 -19.20 11.07 -29.10
CA GLY A 172 -17.87 11.41 -28.63
C GLY A 172 -17.80 12.81 -28.04
N THR A 173 -17.06 12.92 -26.94
CA THR A 173 -16.35 14.14 -26.53
C THR A 173 -15.01 13.69 -25.97
N GLY A 174 -13.91 14.23 -26.51
CA GLY A 174 -12.54 13.77 -26.29
C GLY A 174 -12.15 13.61 -24.82
N ARG A 175 -12.13 12.36 -24.34
CA ARG A 175 -11.42 11.96 -23.13
C ARG A 175 -10.24 11.09 -23.55
N GLU A 176 -9.06 11.41 -23.05
CA GLU A 176 -7.93 10.50 -23.11
C GLU A 176 -8.36 9.12 -22.60
N PRO A 177 -8.02 8.02 -23.31
CA PRO A 177 -8.46 6.70 -22.90
C PRO A 177 -7.85 6.34 -21.54
N PRO A 178 -8.63 5.76 -20.61
CA PRO A 178 -8.13 5.38 -19.29
C PRO A 178 -6.93 4.42 -19.44
N MET A 179 -5.89 4.61 -18.62
CA MET A 179 -4.74 3.71 -18.59
C MET A 179 -5.09 2.41 -17.87
N ARG A 180 -4.71 1.28 -18.48
CA ARG A 180 -4.88 -0.04 -17.89
C ARG A 180 -3.55 -0.58 -17.43
N PHE A 181 -3.49 -1.04 -16.18
CA PHE A 181 -2.35 -1.80 -15.67
C PHE A 181 -2.59 -3.28 -15.94
N ARG A 182 -1.72 -3.88 -16.78
CA ARG A 182 -1.64 -5.34 -16.96
C ARG A 182 -0.17 -5.74 -16.94
N ASN A 183 0.19 -6.71 -16.10
CA ASN A 183 1.56 -7.26 -15.99
C ASN A 183 2.66 -6.19 -15.95
N GLY A 184 2.48 -5.12 -15.17
CA GLY A 184 3.52 -4.10 -14.99
C GLY A 184 3.73 -3.13 -16.16
N TYR A 185 2.92 -3.18 -17.22
CA TYR A 185 2.95 -2.18 -18.29
C TYR A 185 1.73 -1.28 -18.25
N CYS A 186 1.97 0.02 -18.47
CA CYS A 186 0.93 1.02 -18.67
C CYS A 186 0.64 1.11 -20.18
N SER A 187 -0.63 0.92 -20.57
CA SER A 187 -1.03 1.04 -21.97
C SER A 187 -2.40 1.73 -22.08
N PRO A 188 -2.64 2.54 -23.13
CA PRO A 188 -3.95 3.12 -23.39
C PRO A 188 -4.94 1.99 -23.71
N CYS A 189 -6.14 2.04 -23.12
CA CYS A 189 -7.23 1.14 -23.45
C CYS A 189 -7.58 1.27 -24.94
N ARG A 190 -7.27 0.25 -25.75
CA ARG A 190 -7.83 0.10 -27.11
C ARG A 190 -9.02 -0.86 -27.06
N CYS A 191 -10.19 -0.40 -27.49
CA CYS A 191 -11.33 -1.27 -27.76
C CYS A 191 -11.06 -2.06 -29.06
N PRO A 192 -11.37 -3.37 -29.13
CA PRO A 192 -11.38 -4.12 -30.39
C PRO A 192 -12.53 -3.69 -31.31
#